data_AF-A0A7X0SBX3-F1
#
_entry.id   AF-A0A7X0SBX3-F1
#
_cell.length_a   1.000
_cell.length_b   1.000
_cell.length_c   1.000
_cell.angle_alpha   90.00
_cell.angle_beta   90.00
_cell.angle_gamma   90.00
#
_symmetry.space_group_name_H-M   'P 1'
#
loop_
_entity.id
_entity.type
_entity.pdbx_description
1 polymer ?
#
loop_
_entity_poly.entity_id
_entity_poly.type
_entity_poly.pdbx_seq_one_letter_code
_entity_poly.pdbx_strand_id
1 'polypeptide(L)'
;MNKKFKTKNLSILLSLLLISTLVSCNKIDKETILSANVTEDIKIEENEVKVTLEKGTSYLNNNDFANAKLTYEKAISIDKVNKDIYLEIKDKYLEINRFDDALYFVQLALNNNTDIDNMKIILDTIKSKFEITSIDKSLYEGESYTLPSELSTKINNENISIPVTWNNSVINTSTAGTFSYAGTNKEYSRQFNATLTVVPSVVDQKHCYVKNIYKSNGKTYIDADLVEFFIGDEALNAATKDNVNIAIAKTEDGSGFIYRDHYIRNNDYTNKTYEVNNTCVFNLLSYEINIKTTTSTDTSIVPYDKFESYIKSHASIANDITPPPRPLLCTIKLKNNVIYDISRQFTP
;
A
#
# COMPACT_ATOMS: atom_id res chain seq x y z
N MET A 1 17.37 -39.68 3.04
CA MET A 1 18.65 -39.33 2.40
C MET A 1 18.98 -37.90 2.80
N ASN A 2 19.84 -37.75 3.80
CA ASN A 2 20.17 -36.50 4.48
C ASN A 2 21.01 -35.58 3.57
N LYS A 3 20.61 -34.31 3.41
CA LYS A 3 21.56 -33.24 3.10
C LYS A 3 21.36 -32.06 4.06
N LYS A 4 22.47 -31.74 4.70
CA LYS A 4 22.66 -30.98 5.94
C LYS A 4 22.48 -29.47 5.75
N PHE A 5 21.96 -28.87 6.81
CA PHE A 5 22.07 -27.47 7.20
C PHE A 5 23.50 -26.91 7.07
N LYS A 6 23.62 -25.65 6.62
CA LYS A 6 24.80 -24.81 6.82
C LYS A 6 24.37 -23.48 7.43
N THR A 7 24.39 -23.41 8.75
CA THR A 7 24.45 -22.15 9.52
C THR A 7 25.92 -21.81 9.74
N LYS A 8 26.36 -20.62 9.31
CA LYS A 8 27.66 -20.04 9.70
C LYS A 8 27.41 -19.06 10.84
N ASN A 9 27.51 -19.56 12.07
CA ASN A 9 27.72 -18.73 13.25
C ASN A 9 29.23 -18.47 13.36
N LEU A 10 29.65 -17.21 13.22
CA LEU A 10 31.01 -16.78 13.54
C LEU A 10 31.00 -16.20 14.96
N SER A 11 31.12 -17.08 15.95
CA SER A 11 31.38 -16.71 17.35
C SER A 11 32.88 -16.85 17.58
N ILE A 12 33.58 -15.72 17.77
CA ILE A 12 34.97 -15.70 18.19
C ILE A 12 34.97 -15.65 19.71
N LEU A 13 35.13 -16.82 20.32
CA LEU A 13 35.35 -17.01 21.75
C LEU A 13 36.87 -17.00 21.98
N LEU A 14 37.42 -15.89 22.48
CA LEU A 14 38.84 -15.83 22.87
C LEU A 14 38.96 -16.26 24.33
N SER A 15 39.25 -17.55 24.54
CA SER A 15 39.51 -18.13 25.86
C SER A 15 40.87 -17.70 26.40
N LEU A 16 40.88 -16.87 27.46
CA LEU A 16 42.06 -16.60 28.28
C LEU A 16 42.47 -17.88 29.01
N LEU A 17 43.68 -18.37 28.73
CA LEU A 17 44.31 -19.43 29.51
C LEU A 17 44.87 -18.83 30.82
N LEU A 18 44.22 -19.15 31.94
CA LEU A 18 44.74 -18.96 33.29
C LEU A 18 45.88 -19.95 33.53
N ILE A 19 47.13 -19.46 33.50
CA ILE A 19 48.24 -20.17 34.12
C ILE A 19 48.35 -19.65 35.55
N SER A 20 47.95 -20.50 36.49
CA SER A 20 48.16 -20.31 37.92
C SER A 20 49.56 -20.82 38.26
N THR A 21 50.47 -19.90 38.59
CA THR A 21 51.65 -20.23 39.39
C THR A 21 51.53 -19.53 40.73
N LEU A 22 51.30 -20.37 41.74
CA LEU A 22 51.39 -20.02 43.15
C LEU A 22 52.85 -19.67 43.46
N VAL A 23 53.14 -18.40 43.70
CA VAL A 23 54.34 -17.98 44.43
C VAL A 23 53.93 -16.93 45.45
N SER A 24 53.98 -17.37 46.71
CA SER A 24 54.21 -16.60 47.95
C SER A 24 53.63 -15.19 48.03
N CYS A 25 52.62 -15.02 48.88
CA CYS A 25 52.26 -13.73 49.47
C CYS A 25 53.50 -13.10 50.14
N ASN A 26 54.15 -12.17 49.44
CA ASN A 26 54.62 -10.97 50.08
C ASN A 26 53.54 -9.91 49.85
N LYS A 27 53.23 -9.12 50.86
CA LYS A 27 52.43 -7.90 50.69
C LYS A 27 53.17 -7.02 49.68
N ILE A 28 52.81 -7.16 48.41
CA ILE A 28 53.01 -6.12 47.43
C ILE A 28 51.75 -5.28 47.59
N ASP A 29 51.92 -4.18 48.32
CA ASP A 29 51.00 -3.07 48.21
C ASP A 29 50.78 -2.85 46.71
N LYS A 30 49.54 -2.99 46.23
CA LYS A 30 49.21 -2.48 44.91
C LYS A 30 49.53 -1.00 44.99
N GLU A 31 50.68 -0.59 44.47
CA GLU A 31 50.88 0.78 44.05
C GLU A 31 49.83 1.02 42.98
N THR A 32 48.68 1.55 43.40
CA THR A 32 47.93 2.48 42.58
C THR A 32 48.93 3.56 42.22
N ILE A 33 49.52 3.45 41.02
CA ILE A 33 50.18 4.57 40.37
C ILE A 33 49.04 5.54 40.03
N LEU A 34 48.57 6.27 41.04
CA LEU A 34 47.95 7.56 40.83
C LEU A 34 49.01 8.37 40.11
N SER A 35 48.69 8.89 38.93
CA SER A 35 49.57 9.84 38.28
C SER A 35 49.95 10.92 39.29
N ALA A 36 51.21 11.33 39.28
CA ALA A 36 51.74 12.25 40.29
C ALA A 36 51.02 13.62 40.31
N ASN A 37 50.14 13.89 39.33
CA ASN A 37 49.32 15.09 39.28
C ASN A 37 48.03 14.87 38.46
N VAL A 38 47.00 14.29 39.09
CA VAL A 38 45.64 14.12 38.51
C VAL A 38 45.09 15.40 37.87
N THR A 39 45.47 16.57 38.38
CA THR A 39 45.05 17.88 37.83
C THR A 39 45.62 18.16 36.43
N GLU A 40 46.84 17.69 36.16
CA GLU A 40 47.49 17.92 34.86
C GLU A 40 46.91 16.99 33.79
N ASP A 41 46.64 15.74 34.15
CA ASP A 41 46.01 14.78 33.24
C ASP A 41 44.60 15.24 32.84
N ILE A 42 43.80 15.74 33.80
CA ILE A 42 42.47 16.32 33.52
C ILE A 42 42.57 17.49 32.52
N LYS A 43 43.55 18.39 32.67
CA LYS A 43 43.74 19.51 31.74
C LYS A 43 44.14 19.06 30.34
N ILE A 44 44.96 18.01 30.25
CA ILE A 44 45.36 17.43 28.96
C ILE A 44 44.14 16.85 28.25
N GLU A 45 43.30 16.09 28.96
CA GLU A 45 42.05 15.53 28.43
C GLU A 45 41.06 16.63 28.02
N GLU A 46 40.82 17.64 28.87
CA GLU A 46 39.96 18.79 28.55
C GLU A 46 40.45 19.53 27.29
N ASN A 47 41.77 19.70 27.15
CA ASN A 47 42.36 20.33 25.98
C ASN A 47 42.23 19.44 24.73
N GLU A 48 42.39 18.12 24.84
CA GLU A 48 42.18 17.21 23.72
C GLU A 48 40.71 17.19 23.25
N VAL A 49 39.76 17.18 24.19
CA VAL A 49 38.32 17.29 23.88
C VAL A 49 38.05 18.56 23.10
N LYS A 50 38.52 19.71 23.60
CA LYS A 50 38.32 21.01 22.96
C LYS A 50 38.87 21.04 21.53
N VAL A 51 40.12 20.63 21.34
CA VAL A 51 40.77 20.59 20.01
C VAL A 51 40.00 19.65 19.07
N THR A 52 39.49 18.53 19.58
CA THR A 52 38.71 17.58 18.79
C THR A 52 37.34 18.14 18.40
N LEU A 53 36.65 18.84 19.30
CA LEU A 53 35.38 19.52 19.01
C LEU A 53 35.54 20.65 17.97
N GLU A 54 36.60 21.45 18.07
CA GLU A 54 36.93 22.49 17.08
C GLU A 54 37.16 21.87 15.69
N LYS A 55 37.88 20.75 15.62
CA LYS A 55 38.09 20.02 14.36
C LYS A 55 36.78 19.46 13.79
N GLY A 56 35.92 18.87 14.64
CA GLY A 56 34.60 18.39 14.22
C GLY A 56 33.72 19.53 13.68
N THR A 57 33.77 20.69 14.33
CA THR A 57 33.07 21.92 13.90
C THR A 57 33.60 22.41 12.55
N SER A 58 34.91 22.34 12.32
CA SER A 58 35.50 22.70 11.03
C SER A 58 34.99 21.79 9.90
N TYR A 59 34.92 20.48 10.11
CA TYR A 59 34.33 19.56 9.14
C TYR A 59 32.85 19.87 8.89
N LEU A 60 32.09 20.16 9.95
CA LEU A 60 30.67 20.49 9.87
C LEU A 60 30.43 21.72 9.00
N ASN A 61 31.20 22.79 9.22
CA ASN A 61 31.12 24.04 8.45
C ASN A 61 31.50 23.86 6.97
N ASN A 62 32.33 22.85 6.67
CA ASN A 62 32.69 22.48 5.31
C ASN A 62 31.68 21.51 4.66
N ASN A 63 30.54 21.24 5.30
CA ASN A 63 29.53 20.24 4.90
C ASN A 63 30.08 18.80 4.81
N ASP A 64 31.22 18.53 5.44
CA ASP A 64 31.79 17.18 5.55
C ASP A 64 31.17 16.47 6.76
N PHE A 65 29.88 16.14 6.62
CA PHE A 65 29.08 15.60 7.72
C PHE A 65 29.60 14.26 8.24
N ALA A 66 30.20 13.45 7.37
CA ALA A 66 30.76 12.15 7.74
C ALA A 66 31.99 12.32 8.67
N ASN A 67 32.94 13.17 8.28
CA ASN A 67 34.12 13.42 9.12
C ASN A 67 33.78 14.24 10.37
N ALA A 68 32.80 15.15 10.29
CA ALA A 68 32.28 15.85 11.46
C ALA A 68 31.75 14.86 12.51
N LYS A 69 30.87 13.95 12.09
CA LYS A 69 30.28 12.92 12.97
C LYS A 69 31.35 12.05 13.63
N LEU A 70 32.28 11.49 12.85
CA LEU A 70 33.36 10.64 13.37
C LEU A 70 34.26 11.39 14.35
N THR A 71 34.55 12.67 14.08
CA THR A 71 35.39 13.49 14.96
C THR A 71 34.68 13.82 16.27
N TYR A 72 33.38 14.11 16.22
CA TYR A 72 32.56 14.32 17.42
C TYR A 72 32.41 13.05 18.27
N GLU A 73 32.22 11.88 17.64
CA GLU A 73 32.26 10.60 18.35
C GLU A 73 33.61 10.36 19.05
N LYS A 74 34.72 10.79 18.42
CA LYS A 74 36.05 10.76 19.06
C LYS A 74 36.08 11.68 20.30
N ALA A 75 35.59 12.91 20.21
CA ALA A 75 35.54 13.82 21.36
C ALA A 75 34.75 13.21 22.53
N ILE A 76 33.59 12.61 22.24
CA ILE A 76 32.76 11.90 23.22
C ILE A 76 33.48 10.69 23.82
N SER A 77 34.33 10.00 23.05
CA SER A 77 35.03 8.82 23.54
C SER A 77 36.07 9.12 24.62
N ILE A 78 36.57 10.36 24.68
CA ILE A 78 37.54 10.83 25.68
C ILE A 78 36.83 10.95 27.05
N ASP A 79 35.67 11.60 27.09
CA ASP A 79 34.82 11.67 28.29
C ASP A 79 33.35 11.40 27.95
N LYS A 80 32.93 10.15 28.14
CA LYS A 80 31.59 9.68 27.74
C LYS A 80 30.47 10.21 28.61
N VAL A 81 30.76 10.62 29.85
CA VAL A 81 29.75 11.05 30.83
C VAL A 81 29.63 12.57 30.93
N ASN A 82 30.51 13.31 30.25
CA ASN A 82 30.41 14.76 30.15
C ASN A 82 29.27 15.17 29.22
N LYS A 83 28.18 15.64 29.83
CA LYS A 83 26.98 16.10 29.13
C LYS A 83 27.23 17.31 28.21
N ASP A 84 28.18 18.17 28.55
CA ASP A 84 28.39 19.44 27.85
C ASP A 84 28.91 19.19 26.43
N ILE A 85 29.70 18.13 26.24
CA ILE A 85 30.16 17.66 24.92
C ILE A 85 28.97 17.33 24.01
N TYR A 86 28.01 16.56 24.49
CA TYR A 86 26.82 16.18 23.71
C TYR A 86 25.93 17.38 23.41
N LEU A 87 25.73 18.26 24.39
CA LEU A 87 24.91 19.45 24.22
C LEU A 87 25.51 20.38 23.16
N GLU A 88 26.83 20.63 23.23
CA GLU A 88 27.54 21.44 22.24
C GLU A 88 27.41 20.86 20.82
N ILE A 89 27.66 19.56 20.64
CA ILE A 89 27.55 18.91 19.33
C ILE A 89 26.11 19.00 18.79
N LYS A 90 25.12 18.66 19.62
CA LYS A 90 23.71 18.72 19.26
C LYS A 90 23.34 20.15 18.82
N ASP A 91 23.74 21.18 19.56
CA ASP A 91 23.39 22.57 19.23
C ASP A 91 23.98 22.99 17.88
N LYS A 92 25.24 22.63 17.57
CA LYS A 92 25.84 22.91 16.25
C LYS A 92 25.06 22.27 15.09
N TYR A 93 24.57 21.04 15.25
CA TYR A 93 23.73 20.40 14.22
C TYR A 93 22.35 21.05 14.10
N LEU A 94 21.75 21.48 15.21
CA LEU A 94 20.46 22.19 15.21
C LEU A 94 20.56 23.55 14.50
N GLU A 95 21.66 24.29 14.68
CA GLU A 95 21.92 25.58 14.03
C GLU A 95 21.85 25.50 12.50
N ILE A 96 22.22 24.35 11.93
CA ILE A 96 22.19 24.10 10.49
C ILE A 96 21.01 23.22 10.03
N ASN A 97 19.99 23.06 10.87
CA ASN A 97 18.77 22.26 10.61
C ASN A 97 19.02 20.78 10.30
N ARG A 98 20.13 20.20 10.80
CA ARG A 98 20.45 18.76 10.69
C ARG A 98 19.88 18.01 11.89
N PHE A 99 18.55 17.98 12.00
CA PHE A 99 17.84 17.43 13.16
C PHE A 99 18.12 15.94 13.43
N ASP A 100 18.30 15.12 12.40
CA ASP A 100 18.59 13.69 12.55
C ASP A 100 19.97 13.44 13.17
N ASP A 101 20.96 14.22 12.78
CA ASP A 101 22.31 14.12 13.37
C ASP A 101 22.31 14.61 14.82
N ALA A 102 21.62 15.72 15.10
CA ALA A 102 21.44 16.18 16.48
C ALA A 102 20.76 15.11 17.34
N LEU A 103 19.72 14.46 16.82
CA LEU A 103 19.02 13.36 17.49
C LEU A 103 19.94 12.17 17.76
N TYR A 104 20.82 11.81 16.81
CA TYR A 104 21.81 10.74 16.98
C TYR A 104 22.70 10.98 18.21
N PHE A 105 23.23 12.19 18.38
CA PHE A 105 24.10 12.50 19.53
C PHE A 105 23.33 12.52 20.86
N VAL A 106 22.06 12.92 20.87
CA VAL A 106 21.20 12.82 22.07
C VAL A 106 20.91 11.35 22.42
N GLN A 107 20.65 10.50 21.42
CA GLN A 107 20.51 9.05 21.64
C GLN A 107 21.81 8.42 22.14
N LEU A 108 22.96 8.87 21.63
CA LEU A 108 24.27 8.41 22.09
C LEU A 108 24.52 8.80 23.56
N ALA A 109 24.13 10.01 23.98
CA ALA A 109 24.19 10.41 25.39
C ALA A 109 23.36 9.50 26.30
N LEU A 110 22.12 9.18 25.89
CA LEU A 110 21.25 8.25 26.60
C LEU A 110 21.86 6.86 26.72
N ASN A 111 22.45 6.35 25.64
CA ASN A 111 23.13 5.05 25.63
C ASN A 111 24.36 5.01 26.55
N ASN A 112 25.04 6.15 26.72
CA ASN A 112 26.15 6.31 27.66
C ASN A 112 25.71 6.65 29.10
N ASN A 113 24.40 6.66 29.38
CA ASN A 113 23.80 7.01 30.67
C ASN A 113 24.11 8.46 31.13
N THR A 114 24.29 9.38 30.18
CA THR A 114 24.63 10.77 30.43
C THR A 114 23.38 11.64 30.50
N ASP A 115 23.17 12.31 31.65
CA ASP A 115 22.07 13.28 31.88
C ASP A 115 20.70 12.80 31.37
N ILE A 116 20.30 11.58 31.80
CA ILE A 116 19.20 10.81 31.21
C ILE A 116 17.88 11.61 31.15
N ASP A 117 17.54 12.31 32.23
CA ASP A 117 16.26 13.01 32.33
C ASP A 117 16.20 14.20 31.37
N ASN A 118 17.26 15.00 31.31
CA ASN A 118 17.35 16.13 30.39
C ASN A 118 17.44 15.67 28.92
N MET A 119 18.24 14.63 28.65
CA MET A 119 18.40 14.11 27.28
C MET A 119 17.10 13.51 26.72
N LYS A 120 16.22 12.94 27.56
CA LYS A 120 14.87 12.52 27.13
C LYS A 120 14.02 13.72 26.69
N ILE A 121 14.04 14.82 27.45
CA ILE A 121 13.27 16.04 27.12
C ILE A 121 13.77 16.61 25.78
N ILE A 122 15.09 16.68 25.60
CA ILE A 122 15.69 17.16 24.35
C ILE A 122 15.33 16.22 23.19
N LEU A 123 15.39 14.90 23.39
CA LEU A 123 15.04 13.90 22.38
C LEU A 123 13.61 14.12 21.87
N ASP A 124 12.65 14.30 22.77
CA ASP A 124 11.24 14.51 22.42
C ASP A 124 11.02 15.87 21.73
N THR A 125 11.76 16.90 22.16
CA THR A 125 11.75 18.24 21.53
C THR A 125 12.27 18.22 20.09
N ILE A 126 13.31 17.42 19.80
CA ILE A 126 13.82 17.27 18.43
C ILE A 126 12.83 16.45 17.60
N LYS A 127 12.31 15.33 18.14
CA LYS A 127 11.33 14.49 17.45
C LYS A 127 10.07 15.26 17.05
N SER A 128 9.59 16.18 17.88
CA SER A 128 8.40 16.99 17.57
C SER A 128 8.59 17.94 16.38
N LYS A 129 9.82 18.14 15.90
CA LYS A 129 10.11 18.93 14.70
C LYS A 129 10.06 18.11 13.40
N PHE A 130 9.99 16.78 13.48
CA PHE A 130 9.89 15.94 12.30
C PHE A 130 8.49 15.99 11.69
N GLU A 131 8.43 16.06 10.36
CA GLU A 131 7.18 15.93 9.61
C GLU A 131 6.62 14.51 9.79
N ILE A 132 5.32 14.42 10.06
CA ILE A 132 4.60 13.13 10.07
C ILE A 132 4.13 12.85 8.65
N THR A 133 4.62 11.75 8.07
CA THR A 133 4.19 11.30 6.76
C THR A 133 2.84 10.58 6.87
N SER A 134 1.86 11.02 6.08
CA SER A 134 0.49 10.49 6.11
C SER A 134 0.11 9.79 4.81
N ILE A 135 -0.65 8.70 4.91
CA ILE A 135 -1.32 8.03 3.80
C ILE A 135 -2.82 8.21 3.96
N ASP A 136 -3.49 8.69 2.91
CA ASP A 136 -4.95 8.68 2.85
C ASP A 136 -5.41 7.76 1.71
N LYS A 137 -6.29 6.81 2.04
CA LYS A 137 -6.77 5.81 1.08
C LYS A 137 -8.27 5.59 1.24
N SER A 138 -8.99 5.66 0.13
CA SER A 138 -10.40 5.25 0.05
C SER A 138 -10.49 3.80 -0.42
N LEU A 139 -11.36 3.01 0.22
CA LEU A 139 -11.60 1.59 -0.03
C LEU A 139 -13.11 1.33 -0.01
N TYR A 140 -13.58 0.30 -0.70
CA TYR A 140 -14.95 -0.17 -0.52
C TYR A 140 -15.07 -1.23 0.57
N GLU A 141 -16.27 -1.40 1.12
CA GLU A 141 -16.55 -2.47 2.07
C GLU A 141 -16.15 -3.86 1.55
N GLY A 142 -15.34 -4.57 2.35
CA GLY A 142 -14.80 -5.89 2.06
C GLY A 142 -13.63 -5.89 1.07
N GLU A 143 -13.15 -4.73 0.62
CA GLU A 143 -11.93 -4.65 -0.20
C GLU A 143 -10.70 -5.05 0.61
N SER A 144 -9.87 -5.94 0.08
CA SER A 144 -8.62 -6.33 0.72
C SER A 144 -7.57 -5.23 0.57
N TYR A 145 -6.93 -4.85 1.66
CA TYR A 145 -5.84 -3.88 1.65
C TYR A 145 -4.77 -4.22 2.66
N THR A 146 -3.51 -3.95 2.31
CA THR A 146 -2.34 -4.08 3.18
C THR A 146 -1.64 -2.74 3.25
N LEU A 147 -1.35 -2.29 4.48
CA LEU A 147 -0.53 -1.09 4.67
C LEU A 147 0.88 -1.32 4.08
N PRO A 148 1.51 -0.27 3.51
CA PRO A 148 2.83 -0.40 2.92
C PRO A 148 3.89 -0.69 3.99
N SER A 149 4.86 -1.55 3.65
CA SER A 149 5.97 -1.90 4.53
C SER A 149 7.09 -0.85 4.54
N GLU A 150 7.10 0.06 3.56
CA GLU A 150 8.07 1.15 3.43
C GLU A 150 7.38 2.44 3.01
N LEU A 151 7.89 3.57 3.48
CA LEU A 151 7.43 4.91 3.08
C LEU A 151 8.61 5.86 2.90
N SER A 152 8.46 6.76 1.93
CA SER A 152 9.41 7.83 1.70
C SER A 152 9.19 8.97 2.69
N THR A 153 10.26 9.40 3.36
CA THR A 153 10.27 10.56 4.26
C THR A 153 11.61 11.28 4.20
N LYS A 154 11.67 12.52 4.72
CA LYS A 154 12.90 13.30 4.76
C LYS A 154 13.78 12.87 5.92
N ILE A 155 15.01 12.46 5.63
CA ILE A 155 16.10 12.31 6.59
C ILE A 155 17.19 13.30 6.18
N ASN A 156 17.54 14.25 7.05
CA ASN A 156 18.56 15.25 6.76
C ASN A 156 18.37 15.99 5.42
N ASN A 157 17.11 16.35 5.12
CA ASN A 157 16.66 17.00 3.87
C ASN A 157 16.73 16.13 2.60
N GLU A 158 17.05 14.85 2.70
CA GLU A 158 16.99 13.89 1.61
C GLU A 158 15.77 12.98 1.73
N ASN A 159 15.06 12.73 0.63
CA ASN A 159 13.95 11.79 0.62
C ASN A 159 14.48 10.36 0.54
N ILE A 160 14.18 9.55 1.55
CA ILE A 160 14.64 8.16 1.66
C ILE A 160 13.42 7.27 1.93
N SER A 161 13.34 6.13 1.25
CA SER A 161 12.37 5.06 1.56
C SER A 161 12.87 4.28 2.78
N ILE A 162 12.09 4.27 3.86
CA ILE A 162 12.45 3.57 5.10
C ILE A 162 11.32 2.61 5.52
N PRO A 163 11.67 1.51 6.22
CA PRO A 163 10.67 0.54 6.68
C PRO A 163 9.75 1.13 7.75
N VAL A 164 8.48 0.72 7.73
CA VAL A 164 7.45 1.18 8.66
C VAL A 164 6.88 -0.01 9.42
N THR A 165 6.84 0.10 10.75
CA THR A 165 6.16 -0.84 11.63
C THR A 165 4.84 -0.23 12.10
N TRP A 166 3.73 -0.81 11.67
CA TRP A 166 2.38 -0.38 12.04
C TRP A 166 1.95 -0.97 13.38
N ASN A 167 1.27 -0.18 14.21
CA ASN A 167 0.72 -0.61 15.49
C ASN A 167 -0.37 -1.69 15.33
N ASN A 168 -1.10 -1.65 14.24
CA ASN A 168 -2.05 -2.67 13.81
C ASN A 168 -1.94 -2.85 12.29
N SER A 169 -1.57 -4.05 11.85
CA SER A 169 -1.48 -4.40 10.43
C SER A 169 -2.73 -5.13 9.92
N VAL A 170 -3.64 -5.53 10.81
CA VAL A 170 -4.89 -6.19 10.44
C VAL A 170 -5.89 -5.12 10.05
N ILE A 171 -6.10 -4.98 8.74
CA ILE A 171 -7.06 -4.04 8.18
C ILE A 171 -8.41 -4.74 8.06
N ASN A 172 -9.40 -4.23 8.80
CA ASN A 172 -10.78 -4.67 8.64
C ASN A 172 -11.58 -3.64 7.84
N THR A 173 -11.97 -4.02 6.63
CA THR A 173 -12.83 -3.21 5.74
C THR A 173 -14.27 -3.70 5.71
N SER A 174 -14.70 -4.59 6.62
CA SER A 174 -16.04 -5.20 6.57
C SER A 174 -17.20 -4.22 6.79
N THR A 175 -16.91 -3.04 7.34
CA THR A 175 -17.90 -2.00 7.65
C THR A 175 -17.37 -0.64 7.22
N ALA A 176 -18.25 0.17 6.65
CA ALA A 176 -17.96 1.55 6.31
C ALA A 176 -17.56 2.36 7.55
N GLY A 177 -16.67 3.34 7.33
CA GLY A 177 -16.14 4.19 8.39
C GLY A 177 -14.74 4.70 8.06
N THR A 178 -14.19 5.51 8.96
CA THR A 178 -12.81 6.00 8.87
C THR A 178 -11.97 5.33 9.96
N PHE A 179 -10.83 4.78 9.55
CA PHE A 179 -9.92 4.04 10.42
C PHE A 179 -8.53 4.67 10.35
N SER A 180 -7.91 4.85 11.51
CA SER A 180 -6.57 5.44 11.61
C SER A 180 -5.57 4.44 12.17
N TYR A 181 -4.40 4.39 11.56
CA TYR A 181 -3.30 3.51 11.93
C TYR A 181 -2.05 4.35 12.15
N ALA A 182 -1.30 4.02 13.20
CA ALA A 182 -0.05 4.70 13.53
C ALA A 182 1.12 3.79 13.19
N GLY A 183 2.07 4.32 12.44
CA GLY A 183 3.30 3.65 12.05
C GLY A 183 4.52 4.31 12.68
N THR A 184 5.57 3.54 12.89
CA THR A 184 6.85 4.06 13.41
C THR A 184 8.04 3.44 12.68
N ASN A 185 9.15 4.18 12.66
CA ASN A 185 10.47 3.68 12.35
C ASN A 185 11.41 4.00 13.51
N LYS A 186 12.00 2.98 14.13
CA LYS A 186 12.85 3.14 15.32
C LYS A 186 14.21 3.76 15.01
N GLU A 187 14.82 3.38 13.88
CA GLU A 187 16.16 3.82 13.47
C GLU A 187 16.23 5.33 13.31
N TYR A 188 15.27 5.91 12.58
CA TYR A 188 15.20 7.35 12.32
C TYR A 188 14.20 8.07 13.24
N SER A 189 13.61 7.39 14.21
CA SER A 189 12.59 7.95 15.11
C SER A 189 11.44 8.67 14.37
N ARG A 190 11.01 8.11 13.24
CA ARG A 190 9.91 8.67 12.43
C ARG A 190 8.56 8.11 12.84
N GLN A 191 7.54 8.95 12.72
CA GLN A 191 6.14 8.60 12.90
C GLN A 191 5.40 8.72 11.58
N PHE A 192 4.42 7.85 11.39
CA PHE A 192 3.60 7.76 10.20
C PHE A 192 2.14 7.62 10.60
N ASN A 193 1.25 8.17 9.79
CA ASN A 193 -0.19 7.98 9.94
C ASN A 193 -0.77 7.39 8.67
N ALA A 194 -1.77 6.52 8.80
CA ALA A 194 -2.59 6.09 7.68
C ALA A 194 -4.07 6.26 8.04
N THR A 195 -4.81 6.93 7.18
CA THR A 195 -6.27 7.09 7.27
C THR A 195 -6.90 6.30 6.14
N LEU A 196 -7.67 5.28 6.49
CA LEU A 196 -8.45 4.49 5.56
C LEU A 196 -9.91 4.89 5.67
N THR A 197 -10.50 5.36 4.57
CA THR A 197 -11.93 5.66 4.47
C THR A 197 -12.59 4.51 3.73
N VAL A 198 -13.34 3.69 4.46
CA VAL A 198 -14.15 2.60 3.90
C VAL A 198 -15.54 3.13 3.60
N VAL A 199 -15.93 3.07 2.33
CA VAL A 199 -17.27 3.48 1.87
C VAL A 199 -18.15 2.25 1.59
N PRO A 200 -19.49 2.36 1.75
CA PRO A 200 -20.39 1.26 1.43
C PRO A 200 -20.18 0.72 0.02
N SER A 201 -20.28 -0.60 -0.14
CA SER A 201 -20.23 -1.20 -1.48
C SER A 201 -21.46 -0.80 -2.29
N VAL A 202 -21.25 -0.39 -3.53
CA VAL A 202 -22.35 -0.09 -4.46
C VAL A 202 -22.56 -1.30 -5.36
N VAL A 203 -23.77 -1.86 -5.32
CA VAL A 203 -24.20 -2.93 -6.22
C VAL A 203 -25.14 -2.34 -7.26
N ASP A 204 -24.91 -2.70 -8.52
CA ASP A 204 -25.65 -2.18 -9.66
C ASP A 204 -25.95 -3.32 -10.64
N GLN A 205 -27.02 -3.20 -11.41
CA GLN A 205 -27.42 -4.15 -12.45
C GLN A 205 -27.76 -3.37 -13.71
N LYS A 206 -27.15 -3.75 -14.84
CA LYS A 206 -27.32 -3.08 -16.13
C LYS A 206 -27.55 -4.07 -17.25
N HIS A 207 -28.21 -3.62 -18.30
CA HIS A 207 -28.27 -4.33 -19.57
C HIS A 207 -27.26 -3.71 -20.54
N CYS A 208 -26.61 -4.56 -21.33
CA CYS A 208 -25.65 -4.11 -22.32
C CYS A 208 -25.53 -5.09 -23.47
N TYR A 209 -25.07 -4.58 -24.61
CA TYR A 209 -24.52 -5.42 -25.67
C TYR A 209 -23.02 -5.61 -25.42
N VAL A 210 -22.62 -6.85 -25.14
CA VAL A 210 -21.20 -7.19 -24.99
C VAL A 210 -20.57 -7.25 -26.38
N LYS A 211 -19.63 -6.33 -26.65
CA LYS A 211 -18.92 -6.24 -27.94
C LYS A 211 -17.65 -7.08 -27.96
N ASN A 212 -16.97 -7.14 -26.82
CA ASN A 212 -15.72 -7.89 -26.69
C ASN A 212 -15.49 -8.35 -25.25
N ILE A 213 -14.71 -9.42 -25.10
CA ILE A 213 -14.17 -9.89 -23.82
C ILE A 213 -12.73 -10.34 -24.06
N TYR A 214 -11.83 -9.89 -23.20
CA TYR A 214 -10.39 -10.11 -23.37
C TYR A 214 -9.63 -10.06 -22.05
N LYS A 215 -8.42 -10.61 -22.06
CA LYS A 215 -7.44 -10.50 -20.98
C LYS A 215 -6.34 -9.52 -21.36
N SER A 216 -5.99 -8.62 -20.44
CA SER A 216 -4.85 -7.70 -20.58
C SER A 216 -4.17 -7.54 -19.23
N ASN A 217 -2.84 -7.64 -19.19
CA ASN A 217 -2.03 -7.53 -17.96
C ASN A 217 -2.54 -8.41 -16.79
N GLY A 218 -2.97 -9.65 -17.10
CA GLY A 218 -3.47 -10.59 -16.11
C GLY A 218 -4.89 -10.34 -15.58
N LYS A 219 -5.56 -9.28 -16.06
CA LYS A 219 -6.95 -8.94 -15.73
C LYS A 219 -7.88 -9.22 -16.89
N THR A 220 -9.16 -9.43 -16.60
CA THR A 220 -10.22 -9.66 -17.59
C THR A 220 -11.05 -8.40 -17.75
N TYR A 221 -11.40 -8.06 -18.99
CA TYR A 221 -12.19 -6.88 -19.34
C TYR A 221 -13.29 -7.24 -20.33
N ILE A 222 -14.40 -6.50 -20.27
CA ILE A 222 -15.40 -6.48 -21.33
C ILE A 222 -15.56 -5.07 -21.89
N ASP A 223 -15.77 -4.97 -23.19
CA ASP A 223 -16.27 -3.76 -23.84
C ASP A 223 -17.76 -3.93 -24.07
N ALA A 224 -18.55 -2.99 -23.55
CA ALA A 224 -19.99 -3.08 -23.51
C ALA A 224 -20.65 -1.76 -23.93
N ASP A 225 -21.75 -1.87 -24.65
CA ASP A 225 -22.63 -0.77 -25.04
C ASP A 225 -23.88 -0.85 -24.18
N LEU A 226 -24.07 0.12 -23.30
CA LEU A 226 -25.15 0.07 -22.31
C LEU A 226 -26.48 0.35 -22.97
N VAL A 227 -27.51 -0.40 -22.58
CA VAL A 227 -28.86 -0.24 -23.11
C VAL A 227 -29.89 -0.30 -21.99
N GLU A 228 -31.06 0.26 -22.23
CA GLU A 228 -32.24 0.00 -21.42
C GLU A 228 -33.02 -1.16 -22.05
N PHE A 229 -33.47 -2.10 -21.24
CA PHE A 229 -34.26 -3.25 -21.68
C PHE A 229 -35.62 -3.24 -20.98
N PHE A 230 -36.67 -3.14 -21.77
CA PHE A 230 -38.05 -3.08 -21.32
C PHE A 230 -38.82 -4.29 -21.84
N ILE A 231 -39.77 -4.79 -21.05
CA ILE A 231 -40.67 -5.91 -21.40
C ILE A 231 -42.13 -5.55 -21.09
N GLY A 232 -43.09 -6.20 -21.76
CA GLY A 232 -44.52 -5.98 -21.49
C GLY A 232 -44.95 -4.53 -21.68
N ASP A 233 -45.78 -4.04 -20.76
CA ASP A 233 -46.32 -2.67 -20.81
C ASP A 233 -45.22 -1.59 -20.77
N GLU A 234 -44.12 -1.83 -20.06
CA GLU A 234 -42.98 -0.90 -20.02
C GLU A 234 -42.34 -0.75 -21.41
N ALA A 235 -42.28 -1.83 -22.18
CA ALA A 235 -41.76 -1.80 -23.54
C ALA A 235 -42.61 -0.94 -24.45
N LEU A 236 -43.94 -1.07 -24.37
CA LEU A 236 -44.87 -0.27 -25.17
C LEU A 236 -44.77 1.21 -24.82
N ASN A 237 -44.74 1.53 -23.52
CA ASN A 237 -44.61 2.90 -23.05
C ASN A 237 -43.30 3.54 -23.51
N ALA A 238 -42.18 2.80 -23.37
CA ALA A 238 -40.87 3.26 -23.79
C ALA A 238 -40.81 3.50 -25.30
N ALA A 239 -41.22 2.52 -26.12
CA ALA A 239 -41.21 2.63 -27.58
C ALA A 239 -42.12 3.74 -28.11
N THR A 240 -43.30 3.93 -27.49
CA THR A 240 -44.22 5.03 -27.83
C THR A 240 -43.58 6.38 -27.57
N LYS A 241 -42.90 6.54 -26.42
CA LYS A 241 -42.20 7.78 -26.06
C LYS A 241 -41.07 8.12 -27.03
N ASP A 242 -40.40 7.12 -27.58
CA ASP A 242 -39.30 7.29 -28.54
C ASP A 242 -39.79 7.44 -30.00
N ASN A 243 -41.10 7.47 -30.24
CA ASN A 243 -41.73 7.54 -31.56
C ASN A 243 -41.31 6.40 -32.51
N VAL A 244 -41.01 5.22 -31.97
CA VAL A 244 -40.62 4.04 -32.77
C VAL A 244 -41.88 3.32 -33.28
N ASN A 245 -42.53 3.90 -34.30
CA ASN A 245 -43.74 3.36 -34.93
C ASN A 245 -43.54 1.96 -35.58
N ILE A 246 -42.30 1.52 -35.78
CA ILE A 246 -41.97 0.23 -36.42
C ILE A 246 -42.15 -0.96 -35.46
N ALA A 247 -42.19 -0.72 -34.14
CA ALA A 247 -42.33 -1.78 -33.13
C ALA A 247 -43.79 -2.02 -32.68
N ILE A 248 -44.71 -1.11 -33.00
CA ILE A 248 -46.08 -1.09 -32.47
C ILE A 248 -47.03 -1.66 -33.53
N ALA A 249 -47.45 -2.90 -33.35
CA ALA A 249 -48.55 -3.48 -34.11
C ALA A 249 -49.89 -3.07 -33.47
N LYS A 250 -50.96 -3.05 -34.27
CA LYS A 250 -52.31 -2.76 -33.78
C LYS A 250 -53.14 -4.04 -33.77
N THR A 251 -53.86 -4.26 -32.69
CA THR A 251 -54.95 -5.23 -32.61
C THR A 251 -56.16 -4.74 -33.41
N GLU A 252 -57.17 -5.61 -33.58
CA GLU A 252 -58.42 -5.29 -34.28
C GLU A 252 -59.21 -4.16 -33.59
N ASP A 253 -59.09 -3.99 -32.27
CA ASP A 253 -59.71 -2.91 -31.50
C ASP A 253 -58.90 -1.59 -31.53
N GLY A 254 -57.78 -1.56 -32.24
CA GLY A 254 -56.91 -0.39 -32.39
C GLY A 254 -55.94 -0.16 -31.24
N SER A 255 -55.91 -1.03 -30.22
CA SER A 255 -54.87 -0.99 -29.18
C SER A 255 -53.50 -1.37 -29.75
N GLY A 256 -52.45 -0.67 -29.30
CA GLY A 256 -51.07 -0.91 -29.73
C GLY A 256 -50.41 -1.98 -28.87
N PHE A 257 -49.59 -2.85 -29.47
CA PHE A 257 -48.74 -3.81 -28.76
C PHE A 257 -47.35 -3.88 -29.37
N ILE A 258 -46.34 -4.27 -28.58
CA ILE A 258 -44.97 -4.44 -29.07
C ILE A 258 -44.78 -5.86 -29.63
N TYR A 259 -44.33 -5.93 -30.88
CA TYR A 259 -43.97 -7.20 -31.50
C TYR A 259 -42.84 -7.89 -30.70
N ARG A 260 -43.05 -9.14 -30.28
CA ARG A 260 -42.15 -9.92 -29.38
C ARG A 260 -42.01 -9.41 -27.95
N ASP A 261 -42.95 -8.56 -27.49
CA ASP A 261 -43.13 -8.20 -26.08
C ASP A 261 -41.89 -7.58 -25.37
N HIS A 262 -40.95 -7.02 -26.14
CA HIS A 262 -39.79 -6.34 -25.60
C HIS A 262 -39.33 -5.16 -26.45
N TYR A 263 -38.71 -4.18 -25.80
CA TYR A 263 -38.09 -3.02 -26.45
C TYR A 263 -36.73 -2.75 -25.82
N ILE A 264 -35.69 -2.63 -26.66
CA ILE A 264 -34.35 -2.28 -26.22
C ILE A 264 -34.06 -0.87 -26.72
N ARG A 265 -33.84 0.05 -25.79
CA ARG A 265 -33.45 1.42 -26.13
C ARG A 265 -31.94 1.57 -26.03
N ASN A 266 -31.33 2.10 -27.08
CA ASN A 266 -29.96 2.58 -27.04
C ASN A 266 -29.91 4.05 -27.49
N ASN A 267 -29.73 4.94 -26.51
CA ASN A 267 -29.55 6.37 -26.75
C ASN A 267 -28.08 6.82 -26.63
N ASP A 268 -27.20 5.94 -26.14
CA ASP A 268 -25.79 6.22 -25.89
C ASP A 268 -24.94 5.04 -26.39
N TYR A 269 -24.46 5.16 -27.62
CA TYR A 269 -23.63 4.15 -28.29
C TYR A 269 -22.17 4.16 -27.79
N THR A 270 -21.87 4.85 -26.69
CA THR A 270 -20.53 4.92 -26.12
C THR A 270 -20.13 3.57 -25.55
N ASN A 271 -19.04 3.01 -26.09
CA ASN A 271 -18.43 1.81 -25.53
C ASN A 271 -17.83 2.10 -24.15
N LYS A 272 -18.24 1.33 -23.15
CA LYS A 272 -17.65 1.34 -21.81
C LYS A 272 -16.88 0.05 -21.60
N THR A 273 -15.67 0.20 -21.06
CA THR A 273 -14.85 -0.94 -20.65
C THR A 273 -15.02 -1.19 -19.15
N TYR A 274 -15.32 -2.42 -18.79
CA TYR A 274 -15.46 -2.85 -17.40
C TYR A 274 -14.41 -3.90 -17.05
N GLU A 275 -13.78 -3.76 -15.88
CA GLU A 275 -13.01 -4.85 -15.28
C GLU A 275 -13.98 -5.95 -14.82
N VAL A 276 -13.59 -7.20 -15.05
CA VAL A 276 -14.33 -8.38 -14.62
C VAL A 276 -13.59 -9.04 -13.46
N ASN A 277 -14.32 -9.28 -12.38
CA ASN A 277 -13.82 -9.97 -11.20
C ASN A 277 -13.30 -11.37 -11.59
N ASN A 278 -12.18 -11.81 -11.00
CA ASN A 278 -11.60 -13.13 -11.28
C ASN A 278 -12.49 -14.31 -10.89
N THR A 279 -13.46 -14.10 -9.99
CA THR A 279 -14.49 -15.06 -9.59
C THR A 279 -15.85 -14.80 -10.27
N CYS A 280 -15.88 -13.96 -11.31
CA CYS A 280 -17.11 -13.65 -12.03
C CYS A 280 -17.80 -14.92 -12.53
N VAL A 281 -19.11 -14.95 -12.36
CA VAL A 281 -19.97 -15.99 -12.92
C VAL A 281 -20.35 -15.60 -14.35
N PHE A 282 -20.21 -16.54 -15.29
CA PHE A 282 -20.59 -16.36 -16.68
C PHE A 282 -21.75 -17.29 -17.01
N ASN A 283 -22.88 -16.75 -17.44
CA ASN A 283 -24.06 -17.53 -17.76
C ASN A 283 -24.46 -17.35 -19.22
N LEU A 284 -24.68 -18.47 -19.92
CA LEU A 284 -25.31 -18.49 -21.24
C LEU A 284 -26.74 -19.02 -21.10
N LEU A 285 -27.62 -18.71 -22.05
CA LEU A 285 -28.94 -19.34 -22.09
C LEU A 285 -28.77 -20.83 -22.40
N SER A 286 -29.58 -21.68 -21.78
CA SER A 286 -29.39 -23.13 -21.84
C SER A 286 -29.46 -23.68 -23.27
N TYR A 287 -30.30 -23.08 -24.11
CA TYR A 287 -30.39 -23.42 -25.53
C TYR A 287 -29.16 -23.01 -26.36
N GLU A 288 -28.40 -22.02 -25.90
CA GLU A 288 -27.12 -21.59 -26.52
C GLU A 288 -26.00 -22.59 -26.22
N ILE A 289 -26.19 -23.44 -25.21
CA ILE A 289 -25.27 -24.53 -24.85
C ILE A 289 -25.70 -25.85 -25.49
N ASN A 290 -27.00 -26.15 -25.53
CA ASN A 290 -27.55 -27.40 -26.04
C ASN A 290 -28.80 -27.15 -26.89
N ILE A 291 -28.70 -27.45 -28.19
CA ILE A 291 -29.71 -27.14 -29.23
C ILE A 291 -31.01 -27.95 -29.05
N LYS A 292 -31.06 -28.93 -28.14
CA LYS A 292 -32.22 -29.84 -27.99
C LYS A 292 -33.47 -29.18 -27.37
N THR A 293 -33.37 -27.98 -26.81
CA THR A 293 -34.52 -27.26 -26.23
C THR A 293 -34.51 -25.83 -26.76
N THR A 294 -35.49 -25.43 -27.56
CA THR A 294 -35.46 -24.17 -28.32
C THR A 294 -36.14 -22.98 -27.64
N THR A 295 -36.63 -23.14 -26.39
CA THR A 295 -37.50 -22.13 -25.74
C THR A 295 -37.24 -21.90 -24.23
N SER A 296 -36.18 -22.46 -23.65
CA SER A 296 -35.90 -22.27 -22.21
C SER A 296 -35.30 -20.88 -21.95
N THR A 297 -35.86 -20.17 -20.97
CA THR A 297 -35.33 -18.92 -20.42
C THR A 297 -34.22 -19.16 -19.39
N ASP A 298 -33.93 -20.41 -19.06
CA ASP A 298 -32.97 -20.77 -18.03
C ASP A 298 -31.55 -20.49 -18.51
N THR A 299 -30.74 -19.95 -17.62
CA THR A 299 -29.31 -19.80 -17.86
C THR A 299 -28.53 -20.92 -17.19
N SER A 300 -27.34 -21.20 -17.72
CA SER A 300 -26.40 -22.16 -17.14
C SER A 300 -25.03 -21.52 -17.02
N ILE A 301 -24.38 -21.75 -15.87
CA ILE A 301 -23.00 -21.31 -15.62
C ILE A 301 -22.06 -22.04 -16.59
N VAL A 302 -21.18 -21.28 -17.24
CA VAL A 302 -20.15 -21.80 -18.14
C VAL A 302 -18.76 -21.30 -17.75
N PRO A 303 -17.69 -22.03 -18.09
CA PRO A 303 -16.33 -21.53 -17.94
C PRO A 303 -16.07 -20.29 -18.81
N TYR A 304 -15.11 -19.46 -18.40
CA TYR A 304 -14.69 -18.25 -19.14
C TYR A 304 -14.43 -18.53 -20.62
N ASP A 305 -13.63 -19.55 -20.95
CA ASP A 305 -13.24 -19.82 -22.35
C ASP A 305 -14.44 -20.13 -23.23
N LYS A 306 -15.48 -20.76 -22.66
CA LYS A 306 -16.72 -21.07 -23.37
C LYS A 306 -17.57 -19.82 -23.58
N PHE A 307 -17.69 -18.97 -22.57
CA PHE A 307 -18.37 -17.68 -22.70
C PHE A 307 -17.65 -16.77 -23.71
N GLU A 308 -16.33 -16.66 -23.62
CA GLU A 308 -15.50 -15.89 -24.53
C GLU A 308 -15.65 -16.36 -25.98
N SER A 309 -15.60 -17.67 -26.22
CA SER A 309 -15.79 -18.25 -27.55
C SER A 309 -17.17 -17.90 -28.11
N TYR A 310 -18.21 -17.94 -27.28
CA TYR A 310 -19.57 -17.56 -27.66
C TYR A 310 -19.66 -16.07 -28.03
N ILE A 311 -19.11 -15.17 -27.21
CA ILE A 311 -19.10 -13.73 -27.50
C ILE A 311 -18.36 -13.46 -28.82
N LYS A 312 -17.17 -14.03 -29.00
CA LYS A 312 -16.34 -13.82 -30.19
C LYS A 312 -17.02 -14.34 -31.47
N SER A 313 -17.67 -15.50 -31.41
CA SER A 313 -18.35 -16.06 -32.59
C SER A 313 -19.54 -15.22 -33.06
N HIS A 314 -20.20 -14.49 -32.16
CA HIS A 314 -21.34 -13.64 -32.49
C HIS A 314 -20.94 -12.20 -32.81
N ALA A 315 -19.81 -11.72 -32.25
CA ALA A 315 -19.22 -10.45 -32.64
C ALA A 315 -18.74 -10.43 -34.10
N SER A 316 -18.23 -11.56 -34.62
CA SER A 316 -17.79 -11.68 -36.01
C SER A 316 -18.93 -11.72 -37.05
N ILE A 317 -20.13 -12.17 -36.66
CA ILE A 317 -21.28 -12.33 -37.59
C ILE A 317 -21.99 -10.99 -37.84
N ALA A 318 -21.75 -9.97 -37.00
CA ALA A 318 -22.35 -8.64 -37.15
C ALA A 318 -21.93 -7.87 -38.43
N ASN A 319 -20.88 -8.32 -39.13
CA ASN A 319 -20.39 -7.66 -40.34
C ASN A 319 -20.99 -8.19 -41.65
N ASP A 320 -21.67 -9.35 -41.66
CA ASP A 320 -22.05 -10.04 -42.90
C ASP A 320 -23.56 -10.31 -43.08
N ILE A 321 -24.43 -9.91 -42.13
CA ILE A 321 -25.88 -10.14 -42.23
C ILE A 321 -26.68 -8.90 -41.81
N THR A 322 -27.67 -8.54 -42.63
CA THR A 322 -28.66 -7.49 -42.34
C THR A 322 -30.04 -8.11 -42.14
N PRO A 323 -30.69 -7.93 -40.96
CA PRO A 323 -30.20 -7.23 -39.79
C PRO A 323 -29.12 -8.05 -39.06
N PRO A 324 -28.22 -7.40 -38.30
CA PRO A 324 -27.19 -8.10 -37.54
C PRO A 324 -27.82 -9.16 -36.62
N PRO A 325 -27.12 -10.29 -36.37
CA PRO A 325 -27.62 -11.34 -35.49
C PRO A 325 -28.01 -10.75 -34.15
N ARG A 326 -29.07 -11.32 -33.55
CA ARG A 326 -29.66 -10.88 -32.27
C ARG A 326 -28.55 -10.40 -31.35
N PRO A 327 -28.58 -9.13 -30.94
CA PRO A 327 -27.41 -8.52 -30.31
C PRO A 327 -27.10 -9.28 -29.01
N LEU A 328 -25.81 -9.29 -28.63
CA LEU A 328 -25.29 -9.98 -27.45
C LEU A 328 -25.76 -9.32 -26.15
N LEU A 329 -27.09 -9.19 -25.99
CA LEU A 329 -27.73 -8.62 -24.82
C LEU A 329 -27.37 -9.50 -23.62
N CYS A 330 -26.78 -8.84 -22.65
CA CYS A 330 -26.42 -9.42 -21.38
C CYS A 330 -26.95 -8.52 -20.27
N THR A 331 -27.23 -9.13 -19.15
CA THR A 331 -27.36 -8.47 -17.86
C THR A 331 -26.03 -8.60 -17.14
N ILE A 332 -25.46 -7.48 -16.73
CA ILE A 332 -24.23 -7.42 -15.93
C ILE A 332 -24.58 -6.96 -14.52
N LYS A 333 -24.03 -7.64 -13.52
CA LYS A 333 -24.07 -7.17 -12.12
C LYS A 333 -22.70 -6.67 -11.72
N LEU A 334 -22.68 -5.47 -11.19
CA LEU A 334 -21.47 -4.78 -10.79
C LEU A 334 -21.43 -4.63 -9.28
N LYS A 335 -20.24 -4.79 -8.71
CA LYS A 335 -19.91 -4.36 -7.36
C LYS A 335 -18.76 -3.39 -7.48
N ASN A 336 -18.95 -2.14 -7.08
CA ASN A 336 -17.94 -1.08 -7.15
C ASN A 336 -17.38 -0.90 -8.58
N ASN A 337 -18.26 -0.89 -9.59
CA ASN A 337 -17.95 -0.85 -11.02
C ASN A 337 -17.14 -2.04 -11.59
N VAL A 338 -16.91 -3.08 -10.80
CA VAL A 338 -16.31 -4.35 -11.27
C VAL A 338 -17.41 -5.38 -11.45
N ILE A 339 -17.43 -6.03 -12.60
CA ILE A 339 -18.46 -7.02 -12.91
C ILE A 339 -18.17 -8.32 -12.17
N TYR A 340 -19.18 -8.87 -11.48
CA TYR A 340 -19.08 -10.17 -10.79
C TYR A 340 -20.08 -11.21 -11.31
N ASP A 341 -21.05 -10.82 -12.13
CA ASP A 341 -21.94 -11.72 -12.85
C ASP A 341 -22.23 -11.14 -14.23
N ILE A 342 -22.10 -11.99 -15.25
CA ILE A 342 -22.53 -11.69 -16.62
C ILE A 342 -23.45 -12.80 -17.06
N SER A 343 -24.66 -12.44 -17.45
CA SER A 343 -25.67 -13.40 -17.88
C SER A 343 -26.24 -12.98 -19.21
N ARG A 344 -26.30 -13.91 -20.18
CA ARG A 344 -27.08 -13.70 -21.41
C ARG A 344 -28.54 -13.39 -21.05
N GLN A 345 -29.07 -12.32 -21.63
CA GLN A 345 -30.44 -11.88 -21.40
C GLN A 345 -31.34 -12.50 -22.47
N PHE A 346 -32.32 -13.30 -22.04
CA PHE A 346 -33.35 -13.80 -22.92
C PHE A 346 -34.19 -12.63 -23.47
N THR A 347 -34.46 -12.66 -24.78
CA THR A 347 -35.38 -11.77 -25.46
C THR A 347 -36.54 -12.63 -26.00
N PRO A 348 -37.79 -12.37 -25.60
CA PRO A 348 -38.96 -13.15 -26.06
C PRO A 348 -39.17 -13.20 -27.57
#